data_AF-A0A9D6QLA0-F1
#
_entry.id   AF-A0A9D6QLA0-F1
#
_cell.length_a   1.000
_cell.length_b   1.000
_cell.length_c   1.000
_cell.angle_alpha   90.00
_cell.angle_beta   90.00
_cell.angle_gamma   90.00
#
_symmetry.space_group_name_H-M   'P 1'
#
loop_
_entity.id
_entity.type
_entity.pdbx_description
1 polymer ?
#
loop_
_entity_poly.entity_id
_entity_poly.type
_entity_poly.pdbx_seq_one_letter_code
_entity_poly.pdbx_strand_id
1 'polypeptide(L)'
;MKKFKDVEAERRQYHAAPTVNSVHRSSLMVPEVEGTIAEISMLNHFLVKRGYPKVACRITAIDSAGKRIQSKLFQLTEPRVYPFRLTGMFDRPANTYNVEFFSADNLFIPYTAVMVNHHGKGFLSQVHAYNRILNDVFEDDAINSYDPGEVAMDMELDEHIDTFVVLSSGNRAPGGKLRVEVLTADERYSAERELTLSRMNGQRFSVRETFPQLPKRVRGVLKFYQPHQDMFYGRLLVGLHSTKDGAVSSNHSYYERSKDAGEYWDTDAPSERSYPFFKGLENLFLIYPTMSAGEYDLEMQFRGKDGRVLKSVPLGRLKSPGNQLLEPNANELAAKAGIPLESINTFSLVVRALGGGKMPTRVNHHLVHRSKNGVLRSSINMSLLTPNTFVPPGKKSFTWGQGVVSDDLDSWISLVGDD
;
A
#
# COMPACT_ATOMS: atom_id res chain seq x y z
N MET A 1 2.62 16.04 4.34
CA MET A 1 3.05 15.06 3.33
C MET A 1 3.19 15.84 2.04
N LYS A 2 4.32 15.70 1.31
CA LYS A 2 4.57 16.51 0.10
C LYS A 2 3.50 16.27 -0.96
N LYS A 3 3.08 17.31 -1.69
CA LYS A 3 2.19 17.16 -2.85
C LYS A 3 2.86 16.29 -3.92
N PHE A 4 2.10 15.61 -4.77
CA PHE A 4 2.71 14.69 -5.74
C PHE A 4 3.56 15.43 -6.78
N LYS A 5 3.16 16.63 -7.18
CA LYS A 5 3.99 17.48 -8.04
C LYS A 5 5.34 17.80 -7.39
N ASP A 6 5.37 18.08 -6.09
CA ASP A 6 6.62 18.33 -5.35
C ASP A 6 7.49 17.06 -5.31
N VAL A 7 6.88 15.90 -5.09
CA VAL A 7 7.59 14.60 -5.15
C VAL A 7 8.23 14.37 -6.52
N GLU A 8 7.53 14.70 -7.62
CA GLU A 8 8.07 14.57 -8.97
C GLU A 8 9.16 15.61 -9.26
N ALA A 9 9.02 16.84 -8.77
CA ALA A 9 10.06 17.87 -8.88
C ALA A 9 11.34 17.47 -8.14
N GLU A 10 11.21 16.98 -6.92
CA GLU A 10 12.33 16.44 -6.15
C GLU A 10 12.96 15.23 -6.84
N ARG A 11 12.15 14.31 -7.37
CA ARG A 11 12.68 13.17 -8.14
C ARG A 11 13.54 13.63 -9.31
N ARG A 12 13.12 14.65 -10.06
CA ARG A 12 13.90 15.23 -11.16
C ARG A 12 15.20 15.85 -10.67
N GLN A 13 15.14 16.68 -9.62
CA GLN A 13 16.32 17.31 -9.03
C GLN A 13 17.31 16.26 -8.52
N TYR A 14 16.82 15.25 -7.84
CA TYR A 14 17.63 14.20 -7.24
C TYR A 14 18.34 13.34 -8.28
N HIS A 15 17.69 13.08 -9.43
CA HIS A 15 18.33 12.43 -10.56
C HIS A 15 19.37 13.31 -11.26
N ALA A 16 19.18 14.64 -11.28
CA ALA A 16 20.13 15.57 -11.86
C ALA A 16 21.35 15.85 -10.95
N ALA A 17 21.15 15.88 -9.64
CA ALA A 17 22.16 16.20 -8.64
C ALA A 17 22.07 15.23 -7.43
N PRO A 18 22.65 14.02 -7.54
CA PRO A 18 22.49 12.95 -6.53
C PRO A 18 23.16 13.24 -5.19
N THR A 19 23.93 14.32 -5.08
CA THR A 19 24.59 14.78 -3.85
C THR A 19 23.72 15.75 -3.05
N VAL A 20 22.62 16.24 -3.62
CA VAL A 20 21.68 17.15 -2.93
C VAL A 20 20.74 16.32 -2.06
N ASN A 21 20.55 16.72 -0.79
CA ASN A 21 19.65 16.07 0.16
C ASN A 21 19.90 14.55 0.27
N SER A 22 21.17 14.16 0.44
CA SER A 22 21.58 12.76 0.49
C SER A 22 20.99 12.03 1.69
N VAL A 23 20.68 10.74 1.50
CA VAL A 23 20.07 9.89 2.52
C VAL A 23 21.05 8.81 2.93
N HIS A 24 21.47 8.79 4.19
CA HIS A 24 22.43 7.80 4.70
C HIS A 24 21.83 6.82 5.72
N ARG A 25 20.58 7.08 6.10
CA ARG A 25 19.79 6.22 6.97
C ARG A 25 18.39 6.07 6.38
N SER A 26 17.90 4.83 6.37
CA SER A 26 16.50 4.53 6.13
C SER A 26 16.00 3.60 7.22
N SER A 27 14.71 3.62 7.53
CA SER A 27 14.15 2.68 8.49
C SER A 27 12.69 2.38 8.21
N LEU A 28 12.22 1.28 8.79
CA LEU A 28 10.80 0.96 8.91
C LEU A 28 10.50 0.29 10.25
N MET A 29 9.27 0.45 10.71
CA MET A 29 8.67 -0.26 11.82
C MET A 29 7.84 -1.42 11.29
N VAL A 30 8.08 -2.61 11.84
CA VAL A 30 7.33 -3.83 11.54
C VAL A 30 6.61 -4.28 12.80
N PRO A 31 5.27 -4.24 12.85
CA PRO A 31 4.52 -4.73 14.00
C PRO A 31 4.41 -6.26 13.97
N GLU A 32 4.40 -6.87 15.15
CA GLU A 32 3.82 -8.20 15.31
C GLU A 32 2.31 -8.10 15.06
N VAL A 33 1.75 -9.10 14.38
CA VAL A 33 0.31 -9.29 14.25
C VAL A 33 -0.02 -10.61 14.90
N GLU A 34 -0.93 -10.58 15.87
CA GLU A 34 -1.33 -11.76 16.65
C GLU A 34 -1.72 -12.92 15.73
N GLY A 35 -1.25 -14.13 16.06
CA GLY A 35 -1.51 -15.34 15.28
C GLY A 35 -0.65 -15.49 14.00
N THR A 36 0.26 -14.54 13.73
CA THR A 36 1.11 -14.56 12.53
C THR A 36 2.60 -14.61 12.89
N ILE A 37 3.41 -14.97 11.89
CA ILE A 37 4.85 -14.78 11.90
C ILE A 37 5.16 -13.52 11.09
N ALA A 38 5.77 -12.54 11.74
CA ALA A 38 6.37 -11.37 11.12
C ALA A 38 7.74 -11.73 10.53
N GLU A 39 7.91 -11.42 9.25
CA GLU A 39 9.14 -11.57 8.50
C GLU A 39 9.34 -10.32 7.62
N ILE A 40 10.58 -9.99 7.32
CA ILE A 40 10.88 -9.10 6.19
C ILE A 40 11.66 -9.83 5.11
N SER A 41 11.39 -9.47 3.86
CA SER A 41 12.18 -9.92 2.72
C SER A 41 12.62 -8.72 1.88
N MET A 42 13.85 -8.75 1.38
CA MET A 42 14.37 -7.70 0.51
C MET A 42 15.46 -8.22 -0.41
N LEU A 43 15.39 -7.85 -1.67
CA LEU A 43 16.55 -7.92 -2.54
C LEU A 43 17.58 -6.87 -2.08
N ASN A 44 18.86 -7.23 -2.03
CA ASN A 44 19.96 -6.27 -1.85
C ASN A 44 20.11 -5.36 -3.08
N HIS A 45 19.11 -4.50 -3.30
CA HIS A 45 19.04 -3.58 -4.41
C HIS A 45 20.11 -2.50 -4.31
N PHE A 46 20.66 -2.23 -3.12
CA PHE A 46 21.79 -1.33 -2.91
C PHE A 46 23.01 -1.84 -3.67
N LEU A 47 23.34 -3.13 -3.54
CA LEU A 47 24.41 -3.74 -4.32
C LEU A 47 24.01 -3.91 -5.79
N VAL A 48 22.84 -4.52 -6.07
CA VAL A 48 22.44 -4.90 -7.44
C VAL A 48 22.23 -3.68 -8.35
N LYS A 49 21.60 -2.60 -7.86
CA LYS A 49 21.32 -1.42 -8.68
C LYS A 49 22.37 -0.33 -8.55
N ARG A 50 23.03 -0.21 -7.39
CA ARG A 50 23.92 0.94 -7.08
C ARG A 50 25.39 0.56 -6.89
N GLY A 51 25.71 -0.73 -6.80
CA GLY A 51 27.07 -1.19 -6.57
C GLY A 51 27.60 -0.91 -5.16
N TYR A 52 26.74 -0.63 -4.18
CA TYR A 52 27.18 -0.37 -2.80
C TYR A 52 27.57 -1.68 -2.11
N PRO A 53 28.86 -1.88 -1.80
CA PRO A 53 29.37 -3.17 -1.35
C PRO A 53 29.03 -3.46 0.11
N LYS A 54 28.69 -2.42 0.90
CA LYS A 54 28.48 -2.52 2.34
C LYS A 54 27.35 -1.62 2.78
N VAL A 55 26.16 -2.20 2.92
CA VAL A 55 25.04 -1.59 3.64
C VAL A 55 24.81 -2.37 4.93
N ALA A 56 24.74 -1.66 6.05
CA ALA A 56 24.44 -2.23 7.35
C ALA A 56 22.92 -2.27 7.54
N CYS A 57 22.38 -3.42 7.95
CA CYS A 57 20.98 -3.60 8.34
C CYS A 57 20.93 -3.91 9.85
N ARG A 58 20.38 -3.02 10.66
CA ARG A 58 20.18 -3.22 12.10
C ARG A 58 18.72 -3.51 12.38
N ILE A 59 18.43 -4.63 13.02
CA ILE A 59 17.08 -5.01 13.45
C ILE A 59 17.04 -4.90 14.97
N THR A 60 16.09 -4.12 15.49
CA THR A 60 15.92 -3.88 16.92
C THR A 60 14.52 -4.31 17.36
N ALA A 61 14.44 -5.30 18.25
CA ALA A 61 13.18 -5.69 18.87
C ALA A 61 12.80 -4.73 20.00
N ILE A 62 11.52 -4.39 20.07
CA ILE A 62 10.96 -3.42 21.00
C ILE A 62 9.78 -4.06 21.72
N ASP A 63 9.72 -3.90 23.05
CA ASP A 63 8.63 -4.41 23.88
C ASP A 63 7.37 -3.52 23.85
N SER A 64 6.30 -3.97 24.49
CA SER A 64 5.02 -3.25 24.58
C SER A 64 5.11 -1.87 25.25
N ALA A 65 6.15 -1.63 26.05
CA ALA A 65 6.41 -0.34 26.70
C ALA A 65 7.30 0.60 25.86
N GLY A 66 7.62 0.23 24.61
CA GLY A 66 8.48 1.01 23.74
C GLY A 66 9.96 0.99 24.14
N LYS A 67 10.39 -0.01 24.92
CA LYS A 67 11.78 -0.21 25.31
C LYS A 67 12.45 -1.22 24.39
N ARG A 68 13.73 -0.96 24.10
CA ARG A 68 14.56 -1.89 23.36
C ARG A 68 14.72 -3.19 24.17
N ILE A 69 14.45 -4.32 23.53
CA ILE A 69 14.81 -5.64 24.00
C ILE A 69 16.27 -5.89 23.64
N GLN A 70 16.57 -5.99 22.34
CA GLN A 70 17.91 -6.24 21.81
C GLN A 70 17.98 -5.81 20.35
N SER A 71 19.21 -5.58 19.86
CA SER A 71 19.47 -5.28 18.45
C SER A 71 20.47 -6.28 17.87
N LYS A 72 20.30 -6.62 16.59
CA LYS A 72 21.25 -7.42 15.81
C LYS A 72 21.63 -6.67 14.54
N LEU A 73 22.92 -6.67 14.23
CA LEU A 73 23.48 -6.04 13.03
C LEU A 73 23.79 -7.11 11.99
N PHE A 74 23.40 -6.84 10.76
CA PHE A 74 23.66 -7.65 9.58
C PHE A 74 24.37 -6.79 8.52
N GLN A 75 25.26 -7.41 7.74
CA GLN A 75 25.90 -6.77 6.60
C GLN A 75 25.31 -7.33 5.31
N LEU A 76 24.91 -6.43 4.41
CA LEU A 76 24.30 -6.77 3.13
C LEU A 76 25.36 -6.74 2.04
N THR A 77 26.08 -7.85 1.87
CA THR A 77 27.28 -7.93 1.01
C THR A 77 27.08 -8.73 -0.27
N GLU A 78 25.95 -9.43 -0.43
CA GLU A 78 25.70 -10.35 -1.54
C GLU A 78 24.51 -9.90 -2.39
N PRO A 79 24.50 -10.17 -3.71
CA PRO A 79 23.43 -9.77 -4.62
C PRO A 79 22.26 -10.78 -4.56
N ARG A 80 21.68 -10.95 -3.37
CA ARG A 80 20.60 -11.91 -3.11
C ARG A 80 19.42 -11.30 -2.38
N VAL A 81 18.36 -12.10 -2.23
CA VAL A 81 17.28 -11.82 -1.29
C VAL A 81 17.72 -12.19 0.13
N TYR A 82 17.47 -11.28 1.06
CA TYR A 82 17.66 -11.48 2.49
C TYR A 82 16.28 -11.62 3.15
N PRO A 83 15.92 -12.84 3.59
CA PRO A 83 14.78 -13.04 4.49
C PRO A 83 15.26 -12.91 5.94
N PHE A 84 14.56 -12.11 6.73
CA PHE A 84 14.73 -12.06 8.19
C PHE A 84 13.40 -12.37 8.86
N ARG A 85 13.29 -13.58 9.39
CA ARG A 85 12.22 -13.91 10.34
C ARG A 85 12.41 -13.04 11.58
N LEU A 86 11.41 -12.21 11.88
CA LEU A 86 11.44 -11.29 13.02
C LEU A 86 10.85 -11.94 14.26
N THR A 87 9.67 -12.56 14.14
CA THR A 87 9.03 -13.25 15.26
C THR A 87 9.92 -14.37 15.80
N GLY A 88 10.27 -14.23 17.08
CA GLY A 88 11.17 -15.16 17.77
C GLY A 88 12.65 -14.95 17.44
N MET A 89 13.05 -13.83 16.82
CA MET A 89 14.46 -13.50 16.60
C MET A 89 15.24 -13.36 17.93
N PHE A 90 14.57 -12.99 19.01
CA PHE A 90 15.13 -12.82 20.35
C PHE A 90 14.29 -13.59 21.38
N ASP A 91 14.90 -13.94 22.51
CA ASP A 91 14.27 -14.78 23.54
C ASP A 91 13.05 -14.13 24.21
N ARG A 92 13.02 -12.79 24.26
CA ARG A 92 11.89 -12.04 24.81
C ARG A 92 10.94 -11.64 23.69
N PRO A 93 9.61 -11.77 23.90
CA PRO A 93 8.62 -11.39 22.91
C PRO A 93 8.71 -9.89 22.61
N ALA A 94 8.81 -9.55 21.33
CA ALA A 94 8.70 -8.19 20.86
C ALA A 94 7.24 -7.86 20.54
N ASN A 95 6.91 -6.57 20.52
CA ASN A 95 5.66 -6.06 19.95
C ASN A 95 5.90 -5.51 18.54
N THR A 96 7.08 -4.96 18.31
CA THR A 96 7.49 -4.37 17.03
C THR A 96 8.99 -4.55 16.81
N TYR A 97 9.42 -4.38 15.57
CA TYR A 97 10.82 -4.34 15.18
C TYR A 97 11.10 -3.05 14.42
N ASN A 98 12.15 -2.34 14.82
CA ASN A 98 12.72 -1.25 14.03
C ASN A 98 13.84 -1.82 13.15
N VAL A 99 13.66 -1.74 11.85
CA VAL A 99 14.62 -2.19 10.84
C VAL A 99 15.27 -0.96 10.23
N GLU A 100 16.59 -0.83 10.36
CA GLU A 100 17.34 0.35 9.94
C GLU A 100 18.47 -0.02 8.98
N PHE A 101 18.64 0.79 7.94
CA PHE A 101 19.69 0.66 6.96
C PHE A 101 20.64 1.84 7.06
N PHE A 102 21.94 1.57 7.03
CA PHE A 102 22.99 2.59 7.11
C PHE A 102 24.01 2.39 6.00
N SER A 103 24.44 3.49 5.40
CA SER A 103 25.44 3.50 4.34
C SER A 103 26.25 4.79 4.35
N ALA A 104 27.56 4.68 4.09
CA ALA A 104 28.40 5.84 3.82
C ALA A 104 28.04 6.48 2.46
N ASP A 105 27.60 5.66 1.51
CA ASP A 105 27.03 6.12 0.24
C ASP A 105 25.58 6.57 0.43
N ASN A 106 25.16 7.54 -0.39
CA ASN A 106 23.77 7.95 -0.47
C ASN A 106 22.90 6.75 -0.87
N LEU A 107 21.91 6.36 -0.04
CA LEU A 107 20.97 5.27 -0.29
C LEU A 107 19.96 5.59 -1.40
N PHE A 108 19.85 6.87 -1.77
CA PHE A 108 18.90 7.45 -2.72
C PHE A 108 17.42 7.35 -2.37
N ILE A 109 16.98 6.17 -1.96
CA ILE A 109 15.59 5.91 -1.64
C ILE A 109 15.50 5.92 -0.11
N PRO A 110 14.87 6.94 0.49
CA PRO A 110 14.69 7.00 1.94
C PRO A 110 13.80 5.90 2.47
N TYR A 111 13.11 5.20 1.58
CA TYR A 111 12.06 4.27 1.87
C TYR A 111 12.40 2.91 1.26
N THR A 112 12.97 2.04 2.07
CA THR A 112 13.57 0.80 1.58
C THR A 112 12.56 -0.10 0.88
N ALA A 113 12.99 -0.71 -0.23
CA ALA A 113 12.23 -1.72 -0.96
C ALA A 113 12.20 -3.05 -0.19
N VAL A 114 11.61 -3.02 1.01
CA VAL A 114 11.42 -4.15 1.93
C VAL A 114 9.96 -4.58 1.83
N MET A 115 9.74 -5.88 1.69
CA MET A 115 8.44 -6.50 1.88
C MET A 115 8.30 -6.88 3.34
N VAL A 116 7.21 -6.43 3.96
CA VAL A 116 6.79 -6.83 5.30
C VAL A 116 5.78 -7.96 5.14
N ASN A 117 6.10 -9.10 5.72
CA ASN A 117 5.34 -10.33 5.58
C ASN A 117 4.70 -10.69 6.92
N HIS A 118 3.40 -10.97 6.91
CA HIS A 118 2.69 -11.61 8.01
C HIS A 118 2.10 -12.90 7.48
N HIS A 119 2.57 -14.04 8.00
CA HIS A 119 2.20 -15.35 7.45
C HIS A 119 1.90 -16.39 8.51
N GLY A 120 1.19 -17.43 8.10
CA GLY A 120 0.79 -18.55 8.93
C GLY A 120 0.47 -19.76 8.07
N LYS A 121 -0.28 -20.72 8.61
CA LYS A 121 -0.66 -21.91 7.85
C LYS A 121 -1.63 -21.53 6.72
N GLY A 122 -1.27 -21.82 5.48
CA GLY A 122 -2.14 -21.60 4.31
C GLY A 122 -2.33 -20.14 3.88
N PHE A 123 -1.59 -19.17 4.44
CA PHE A 123 -1.66 -17.79 3.99
C PHE A 123 -0.32 -17.03 4.13
N LEU A 124 -0.16 -16.02 3.30
CA LEU A 124 0.92 -15.05 3.34
C LEU A 124 0.37 -13.67 2.95
N SER A 125 0.40 -12.74 3.88
CA SER A 125 0.14 -11.32 3.61
C SER A 125 1.45 -10.60 3.36
N GLN A 126 1.51 -9.79 2.31
CA GLN A 126 2.70 -9.02 1.95
C GLN A 126 2.33 -7.55 1.77
N VAL A 127 3.06 -6.67 2.45
CA VAL A 127 2.90 -5.23 2.31
C VAL A 127 4.27 -4.63 2.07
N HIS A 128 4.43 -3.87 0.99
CA HIS A 128 5.65 -3.09 0.79
C HIS A 128 5.81 -2.13 1.98
N ALA A 129 7.05 -1.80 2.36
CA ALA A 129 7.33 -0.82 3.41
C ALA A 129 6.33 0.34 3.36
N TYR A 130 5.76 0.68 4.51
CA TYR A 130 4.62 1.60 4.61
C TYR A 130 4.86 2.75 5.60
N ASN A 131 6.00 2.76 6.29
CA ASN A 131 6.35 3.79 7.27
C ASN A 131 7.88 3.97 7.37
N ARG A 132 8.30 5.05 8.05
CA ARG A 132 9.68 5.43 8.30
C ARG A 132 9.80 6.31 9.55
N ILE A 133 10.86 6.07 10.32
CA ILE A 133 11.32 7.00 11.34
C ILE A 133 12.32 7.94 10.67
N LEU A 134 11.96 9.22 10.59
CA LEU A 134 12.79 10.27 10.01
C LEU A 134 14.01 10.53 10.90
N ASN A 135 15.07 11.03 10.28
CA ASN A 135 16.34 11.35 10.96
C ASN A 135 16.91 12.71 10.55
N ASP A 136 16.13 13.50 9.82
CA ASP A 136 16.44 14.87 9.43
C ASP A 136 15.22 15.73 9.77
N VAL A 137 15.44 16.78 10.57
CA VAL A 137 14.38 17.69 11.02
C VAL A 137 13.86 18.56 9.88
N PHE A 138 14.70 18.90 8.89
CA PHE A 138 14.25 19.67 7.73
C PHE A 138 13.41 18.80 6.79
N GLU A 139 13.71 17.50 6.74
CA GLU A 139 12.85 16.53 6.07
C GLU A 139 11.52 16.38 6.82
N ASP A 140 11.53 16.34 8.15
CA ASP A 140 10.33 16.31 8.99
C ASP A 140 9.46 17.54 8.74
N ASP A 141 10.03 18.75 8.78
CA ASP A 141 9.31 19.99 8.47
C ASP A 141 8.61 19.90 7.10
N ALA A 142 9.32 19.43 6.07
CA ALA A 142 8.76 19.32 4.73
C ALA A 142 7.69 18.21 4.63
N ILE A 143 7.94 17.04 5.19
CA ILE A 143 7.05 15.87 5.11
C ILE A 143 5.85 16.04 6.02
N ASN A 144 5.97 16.66 7.18
CA ASN A 144 4.92 16.75 8.19
C ASN A 144 4.26 18.14 8.29
N SER A 145 4.64 19.09 7.40
CA SER A 145 3.93 20.37 7.15
C SER A 145 2.44 20.25 6.80
N TYR A 146 2.00 19.05 6.41
CA TYR A 146 0.62 18.77 6.04
C TYR A 146 0.23 17.39 6.57
N ASP A 147 -0.89 17.29 7.27
CA ASP A 147 -1.39 16.03 7.82
C ASP A 147 -2.68 15.62 7.10
N PRO A 148 -2.57 14.87 6.00
CA PRO A 148 -3.74 14.35 5.33
C PRO A 148 -4.32 13.20 6.16
N GLY A 149 -5.66 13.10 6.18
CA GLY A 149 -6.30 11.86 6.58
C GLY A 149 -5.79 10.68 5.74
N GLU A 150 -6.05 9.47 6.19
CA GLU A 150 -5.77 8.24 5.46
C GLU A 150 -7.07 7.57 5.03
N VAL A 151 -7.07 6.90 3.89
CA VAL A 151 -8.27 6.39 3.24
C VAL A 151 -7.98 5.20 2.33
N ALA A 152 -9.04 4.68 1.72
CA ALA A 152 -9.03 3.79 0.57
C ALA A 152 -8.38 2.46 0.96
N MET A 153 -9.02 1.81 1.92
CA MET A 153 -8.63 0.50 2.44
C MET A 153 -9.74 -0.50 2.15
N ASP A 154 -9.36 -1.76 1.98
CA ASP A 154 -10.32 -2.84 1.80
C ASP A 154 -11.10 -3.02 3.11
N MET A 155 -12.38 -2.63 3.11
CA MET A 155 -13.27 -2.82 4.25
C MET A 155 -14.32 -3.85 3.88
N GLU A 156 -14.19 -5.01 4.51
CA GLU A 156 -15.16 -6.08 4.43
C GLU A 156 -15.40 -6.62 5.82
N LEU A 157 -16.69 -6.66 6.18
CA LEU A 157 -17.16 -7.17 7.45
C LEU A 157 -18.23 -8.22 7.17
N ASP A 158 -18.06 -9.43 7.72
CA ASP A 158 -19.11 -10.45 7.78
C ASP A 158 -19.07 -11.21 9.13
N GLU A 159 -19.64 -12.42 9.18
CA GLU A 159 -19.65 -13.27 10.38
C GLU A 159 -18.31 -13.93 10.70
N HIS A 160 -17.40 -14.01 9.72
CA HIS A 160 -16.09 -14.67 9.79
C HIS A 160 -14.93 -13.77 9.37
N ILE A 161 -15.21 -12.56 8.88
CA ILE A 161 -14.24 -11.57 8.40
C ILE A 161 -14.46 -10.28 9.17
N ASP A 162 -13.37 -9.76 9.71
CA ASP A 162 -13.28 -8.42 10.26
C ASP A 162 -12.20 -7.62 9.52
N THR A 163 -12.34 -6.30 9.53
CA THR A 163 -11.30 -5.39 9.05
C THR A 163 -10.53 -4.88 10.26
N PHE A 164 -9.19 -4.92 10.19
CA PHE A 164 -8.32 -4.42 11.24
C PHE A 164 -7.38 -3.34 10.71
N VAL A 165 -6.96 -2.47 11.63
CA VAL A 165 -5.99 -1.40 11.38
C VAL A 165 -4.90 -1.46 12.42
N VAL A 166 -3.64 -1.32 12.03
CA VAL A 166 -2.52 -1.16 12.94
C VAL A 166 -1.93 0.23 12.78
N LEU A 167 -2.14 1.05 13.81
CA LEU A 167 -1.47 2.33 13.96
C LEU A 167 -0.06 2.08 14.50
N SER A 168 0.95 2.66 13.86
CA SER A 168 2.34 2.60 14.31
C SER A 168 2.79 3.94 14.86
N SER A 169 3.69 3.91 15.84
CA SER A 169 4.32 5.10 16.42
C SER A 169 5.81 5.19 16.14
N GLY A 170 6.31 6.43 16.02
CA GLY A 170 7.72 6.72 15.84
C GLY A 170 8.51 6.84 17.14
N ASN A 171 9.53 7.70 17.16
CA ASN A 171 10.40 7.90 18.33
C ASN A 171 9.67 8.47 19.56
N ARG A 172 8.47 9.02 19.36
CA ARG A 172 7.59 9.59 20.38
C ARG A 172 6.27 8.83 20.39
N ALA A 173 5.64 8.73 21.56
CA ALA A 173 4.29 8.22 21.66
C ALA A 173 3.33 9.25 21.02
N PRO A 174 2.39 8.84 20.17
CA PRO A 174 1.37 9.74 19.67
C PRO A 174 0.43 10.12 20.82
N GLY A 175 0.25 11.43 21.04
CA GLY A 175 -0.81 11.93 21.90
C GLY A 175 -2.13 12.08 21.12
N GLY A 176 -3.24 12.22 21.83
CA GLY A 176 -4.54 12.53 21.24
C GLY A 176 -5.33 11.31 20.77
N LYS A 177 -6.19 11.53 19.78
CA LYS A 177 -7.21 10.58 19.36
C LYS A 177 -7.03 10.14 17.92
N LEU A 178 -7.35 8.88 17.65
CA LEU A 178 -7.62 8.38 16.31
C LEU A 178 -9.10 8.60 16.01
N ARG A 179 -9.41 9.40 15.00
CA ARG A 179 -10.77 9.48 14.45
C ARG A 179 -10.90 8.53 13.28
N VAL A 180 -11.96 7.73 13.29
CA VAL A 180 -12.27 6.74 12.25
C VAL A 180 -13.62 7.05 11.66
N GLU A 181 -13.74 6.96 10.34
CA GLU A 181 -15.03 7.05 9.65
C GLU A 181 -15.22 5.86 8.73
N VAL A 182 -16.46 5.39 8.67
CA VAL A 182 -16.93 4.37 7.72
C VAL A 182 -17.92 5.05 6.81
N LEU A 183 -17.64 5.06 5.50
CA LEU A 183 -18.54 5.53 4.47
C LEU A 183 -19.11 4.33 3.73
N THR A 184 -20.42 4.15 3.81
CA THR A 184 -21.15 3.21 2.96
C THR A 184 -21.86 4.00 1.85
N ALA A 185 -22.57 3.31 0.96
CA ALA A 185 -23.37 3.97 -0.07
C ALA A 185 -24.44 4.91 0.54
N ASP A 186 -25.03 4.50 1.67
CA ASP A 186 -26.20 5.17 2.25
C ASP A 186 -25.90 5.93 3.54
N GLU A 187 -24.95 5.43 4.34
CA GLU A 187 -24.69 5.93 5.69
C GLU A 187 -23.21 6.26 5.95
N ARG A 188 -23.00 7.20 6.88
CA ARG A 188 -21.69 7.55 7.43
C ARG A 188 -21.68 7.29 8.92
N TYR A 189 -20.66 6.58 9.38
CA TYR A 189 -20.39 6.34 10.79
C TYR A 189 -19.08 7.01 11.18
N SER A 190 -18.99 7.50 12.41
CA SER A 190 -17.78 8.13 12.95
C SER A 190 -17.54 7.69 14.38
N ALA A 191 -16.29 7.50 14.74
CA ALA A 191 -15.84 7.17 16.08
C ALA A 191 -14.52 7.85 16.38
N GLU A 192 -14.29 8.15 17.65
CA GLU A 192 -12.99 8.56 18.17
C GLU A 192 -12.49 7.53 19.17
N ARG A 193 -11.18 7.31 19.19
CA ARG A 193 -10.50 6.43 20.13
C ARG A 193 -9.27 7.14 20.69
N GLU A 194 -9.18 7.21 22.01
CA GLU A 194 -7.96 7.66 22.68
C GLU A 194 -6.82 6.70 22.37
N LEU A 195 -5.65 7.27 22.08
CA LEU A 195 -4.45 6.47 21.85
C LEU A 195 -3.72 6.21 23.15
N THR A 196 -3.42 4.93 23.38
CA THR A 196 -2.60 4.46 24.52
C THR A 196 -1.26 3.91 24.05
N LEU A 197 -0.89 4.21 22.80
CA LEU A 197 0.25 3.65 22.11
C LEU A 197 1.58 4.21 22.64
N SER A 198 2.45 3.35 23.14
CA SER A 198 3.84 3.71 23.49
C SER A 198 4.66 4.07 22.25
N ARG A 199 5.80 4.74 22.42
CA ARG A 199 6.73 5.02 21.31
C ARG A 199 7.23 3.74 20.62
N MET A 200 7.56 3.83 19.35
CA MET A 200 8.10 2.76 18.50
C MET A 200 7.29 1.46 18.58
N ASN A 201 5.97 1.56 18.66
CA ASN A 201 5.09 0.44 18.92
C ASN A 201 3.94 0.41 17.90
N GLY A 202 3.06 -0.60 17.95
CA GLY A 202 1.88 -0.71 17.11
C GLY A 202 0.63 -1.04 17.94
N GLN A 203 -0.49 -0.37 17.66
CA GLN A 203 -1.80 -0.66 18.25
C GLN A 203 -2.77 -1.11 17.16
N ARG A 204 -3.34 -2.30 17.35
CA ARG A 204 -4.37 -2.86 16.47
C ARG A 204 -5.76 -2.38 16.91
N PHE A 205 -6.60 -2.07 15.94
CA PHE A 205 -8.01 -1.73 16.11
C PHE A 205 -8.86 -2.64 15.22
N SER A 206 -9.92 -3.23 15.78
CA SER A 206 -10.97 -3.90 15.02
C SER A 206 -12.03 -2.88 14.59
N VAL A 207 -12.45 -2.94 13.33
CA VAL A 207 -13.56 -2.10 12.84
C VAL A 207 -14.88 -2.56 13.48
N ARG A 208 -15.11 -3.87 13.61
CA ARG A 208 -16.30 -4.41 14.28
C ARG A 208 -16.43 -3.95 15.72
N GLU A 209 -15.35 -4.00 16.50
CA GLU A 209 -15.33 -3.51 17.89
C GLU A 209 -15.50 -1.99 17.96
N THR A 210 -14.99 -1.27 16.96
CA THR A 210 -15.10 0.19 16.90
C THR A 210 -16.53 0.63 16.58
N PHE A 211 -17.23 -0.12 15.72
CA PHE A 211 -18.56 0.17 15.22
C PHE A 211 -19.50 -1.04 15.35
N PRO A 212 -19.95 -1.39 16.57
CA PRO A 212 -20.83 -2.54 16.79
C PRO A 212 -22.20 -2.40 16.11
N GLN A 213 -22.61 -1.18 15.77
CA GLN A 213 -23.86 -0.87 15.08
C GLN A 213 -23.84 -1.17 13.58
N LEU A 214 -22.67 -1.42 12.98
CA LEU A 214 -22.59 -1.73 11.56
C LEU A 214 -23.37 -3.02 11.23
N PRO A 215 -24.00 -3.11 10.04
CA PRO A 215 -24.64 -4.33 9.61
C PRO A 215 -23.69 -5.53 9.67
N LYS A 216 -24.26 -6.74 9.86
CA LYS A 216 -23.47 -7.97 9.91
C LYS A 216 -22.59 -8.13 8.68
N ARG A 217 -23.14 -7.88 7.49
CA ARG A 217 -22.43 -7.89 6.20
C ARG A 217 -22.39 -6.48 5.64
N VAL A 218 -21.22 -5.86 5.58
CA VAL A 218 -21.07 -4.50 5.07
C VAL A 218 -19.70 -4.29 4.42
N ARG A 219 -19.71 -3.46 3.38
CA ARG A 219 -18.51 -2.94 2.70
C ARG A 219 -18.60 -1.43 2.58
N GLY A 220 -17.45 -0.79 2.40
CA GLY A 220 -17.39 0.67 2.35
C GLY A 220 -15.97 1.20 2.28
N VAL A 221 -15.85 2.50 2.50
CA VAL A 221 -14.58 3.22 2.54
C VAL A 221 -14.26 3.58 3.98
N LEU A 222 -13.12 3.10 4.47
CA LEU A 222 -12.58 3.55 5.74
C LEU A 222 -11.76 4.82 5.56
N LYS A 223 -11.92 5.75 6.51
CA LYS A 223 -11.08 6.94 6.67
C LYS A 223 -10.54 6.99 8.08
N PHE A 224 -9.28 7.38 8.21
CA PHE A 224 -8.59 7.55 9.47
C PHE A 224 -7.98 8.93 9.54
N TYR A 225 -8.04 9.54 10.71
CA TYR A 225 -7.35 10.79 11.00
C TYR A 225 -6.53 10.54 12.25
N GLN A 226 -5.24 10.37 12.01
CA GLN A 226 -4.25 10.12 13.04
C GLN A 226 -3.84 11.46 13.65
N PRO A 227 -3.38 11.49 14.90
CA PRO A 227 -2.66 12.64 15.39
C PRO A 227 -1.29 12.75 14.71
N HIS A 228 -0.82 13.98 14.59
CA HIS A 228 0.52 14.30 14.13
C HIS A 228 1.59 13.57 14.96
N GLN A 229 2.65 13.12 14.28
CA GLN A 229 3.78 12.43 14.91
C GLN A 229 5.11 13.00 14.42
N ASP A 230 5.82 13.70 15.30
CA ASP A 230 7.14 14.26 14.99
C ASP A 230 8.13 13.15 14.58
N MET A 231 8.95 13.45 13.57
CA MET A 231 9.99 12.56 13.06
C MET A 231 9.47 11.17 12.62
N PHE A 232 8.20 11.07 12.27
CA PHE A 232 7.58 9.85 11.80
C PHE A 232 6.77 10.13 10.53
N TYR A 233 6.98 9.29 9.53
CA TYR A 233 6.23 9.29 8.30
C TYR A 233 5.65 7.90 8.11
N GLY A 234 4.35 7.76 8.23
CA GLY A 234 3.69 6.46 8.17
C GLY A 234 2.42 6.48 7.33
N ARG A 235 2.10 5.31 6.81
CA ARG A 235 0.76 4.88 6.45
C ARG A 235 0.32 3.82 7.44
N LEU A 236 -0.98 3.68 7.65
CA LEU A 236 -1.57 2.61 8.43
C LEU A 236 -1.40 1.27 7.69
N LEU A 237 -1.11 0.20 8.44
CA LEU A 237 -1.28 -1.17 7.97
C LEU A 237 -2.74 -1.56 8.17
N VAL A 238 -3.46 -1.88 7.11
CA VAL A 238 -4.89 -2.20 7.16
C VAL A 238 -5.17 -3.47 6.39
N GLY A 239 -6.05 -4.31 6.90
CA GLY A 239 -6.33 -5.59 6.27
C GLY A 239 -7.57 -6.28 6.77
N LEU A 240 -7.87 -7.39 6.13
CA LEU A 240 -8.90 -8.32 6.52
C LEU A 240 -8.29 -9.41 7.42
N HIS A 241 -9.03 -9.81 8.44
CA HIS A 241 -8.69 -10.90 9.34
C HIS A 241 -9.84 -11.90 9.36
N SER A 242 -9.53 -13.16 9.09
CA SER A 242 -10.52 -14.23 9.24
C SER A 242 -10.51 -14.78 10.66
N THR A 243 -11.65 -14.74 11.33
CA THR A 243 -11.84 -15.37 12.65
C THR A 243 -11.97 -16.89 12.56
N LYS A 244 -12.11 -17.44 11.34
CA LYS A 244 -12.26 -18.89 11.11
C LYS A 244 -10.95 -19.65 11.20
N ASP A 245 -9.90 -19.09 10.59
CA ASP A 245 -8.59 -19.75 10.44
C ASP A 245 -7.40 -18.85 10.84
N GLY A 246 -7.66 -17.62 11.28
CA GLY A 246 -6.62 -16.66 11.67
C GLY A 246 -5.88 -16.04 10.49
N ALA A 247 -6.30 -16.30 9.24
CA ALA A 247 -5.66 -15.72 8.08
C ALA A 247 -5.76 -14.19 8.09
N VAL A 248 -4.72 -13.54 7.58
CA VAL A 248 -4.72 -12.10 7.34
C VAL A 248 -4.38 -11.79 5.88
N SER A 249 -5.00 -10.75 5.35
CA SER A 249 -4.67 -10.16 4.05
C SER A 249 -4.66 -8.65 4.25
N SER A 250 -3.47 -8.06 4.18
CA SER A 250 -3.23 -6.67 4.55
C SER A 250 -2.55 -5.90 3.43
N ASN A 251 -2.66 -4.59 3.54
CA ASN A 251 -2.06 -3.60 2.67
C ASN A 251 -1.75 -2.35 3.53
N HIS A 252 -1.22 -1.30 2.93
CA HIS A 252 -1.13 -0.01 3.59
C HIS A 252 -2.27 0.92 3.15
N SER A 253 -2.51 2.00 3.86
CA SER A 253 -3.47 3.03 3.43
C SER A 253 -3.02 3.81 2.18
N TYR A 254 -3.92 4.66 1.69
CA TYR A 254 -3.54 5.86 0.96
C TYR A 254 -3.76 7.10 1.81
N TYR A 255 -3.07 8.18 1.47
CA TYR A 255 -3.44 9.49 1.98
C TYR A 255 -4.67 10.03 1.26
N GLU A 256 -5.60 10.61 2.02
CA GLU A 256 -6.79 11.30 1.54
C GLU A 256 -6.36 12.60 0.85
N ARG A 257 -6.53 12.63 -0.47
CA ARG A 257 -6.11 13.76 -1.32
C ARG A 257 -7.27 14.53 -1.91
N SER A 258 -8.50 14.13 -1.61
CA SER A 258 -9.71 14.71 -2.21
C SER A 258 -9.96 16.17 -1.84
N LYS A 259 -9.24 16.70 -0.85
CA LYS A 259 -9.32 18.10 -0.40
C LYS A 259 -8.15 18.96 -0.89
N ASP A 260 -7.16 18.37 -1.58
CA ASP A 260 -5.96 19.08 -1.99
C ASP A 260 -6.25 19.93 -3.23
N ALA A 261 -6.43 21.24 -3.02
CA ALA A 261 -6.55 22.20 -4.11
C ALA A 261 -5.25 22.21 -4.95
N GLY A 262 -5.38 21.95 -6.26
CA GLY A 262 -4.29 22.06 -7.23
C GLY A 262 -3.53 20.76 -7.55
N GLU A 263 -3.90 19.62 -7.00
CA GLU A 263 -3.26 18.32 -7.27
C GLU A 263 -3.73 17.69 -8.60
N TYR A 264 -3.64 18.44 -9.69
CA TYR A 264 -4.00 17.98 -11.04
C TYR A 264 -2.85 18.15 -12.02
N TRP A 265 -2.75 17.25 -13.00
CA TRP A 265 -1.89 17.48 -14.15
C TRP A 265 -2.41 18.60 -15.04
N ASP A 266 -1.49 19.23 -15.77
CA ASP A 266 -1.82 20.26 -16.75
C ASP A 266 -2.13 19.64 -18.13
N THR A 267 -2.86 18.52 -18.12
CA THR A 267 -3.35 17.78 -19.29
C THR A 267 -4.62 17.00 -18.91
N ASP A 268 -5.43 16.72 -19.91
CA ASP A 268 -6.61 15.85 -19.89
C ASP A 268 -6.32 14.41 -20.36
N ALA A 269 -5.06 14.12 -20.71
CA ALA A 269 -4.64 12.78 -21.15
C ALA A 269 -5.01 11.72 -20.11
N PRO A 270 -5.61 10.59 -20.52
CA PRO A 270 -6.09 9.57 -19.60
C PRO A 270 -4.99 9.04 -18.70
N SER A 271 -5.39 8.61 -17.52
CA SER A 271 -4.57 7.75 -16.68
C SER A 271 -5.03 6.31 -16.88
N GLU A 272 -4.09 5.39 -17.10
CA GLU A 272 -4.39 4.00 -17.32
C GLU A 272 -3.35 3.06 -16.74
N ARG A 273 -3.74 1.80 -16.54
CA ARG A 273 -2.82 0.71 -16.20
C ARG A 273 -3.40 -0.64 -16.56
N SER A 274 -2.54 -1.53 -17.04
CA SER A 274 -2.90 -2.90 -17.43
C SER A 274 -2.53 -3.90 -16.33
N TYR A 275 -3.36 -4.94 -16.19
CA TYR A 275 -3.20 -5.99 -15.19
C TYR A 275 -3.42 -7.37 -15.80
N PRO A 276 -2.75 -8.41 -15.27
CA PRO A 276 -2.95 -9.76 -15.76
C PRO A 276 -4.35 -10.25 -15.41
N PHE A 277 -5.02 -10.87 -16.37
CA PHE A 277 -6.29 -11.55 -16.11
C PHE A 277 -6.01 -12.98 -15.67
N PHE A 278 -6.27 -13.29 -14.40
CA PHE A 278 -6.04 -14.62 -13.86
C PHE A 278 -7.28 -15.50 -14.03
N LYS A 279 -7.17 -16.46 -14.94
CA LYS A 279 -8.23 -17.43 -15.22
C LYS A 279 -8.52 -18.29 -13.99
N GLY A 280 -9.81 -18.56 -13.74
CA GLY A 280 -10.26 -19.30 -12.56
C GLY A 280 -10.34 -18.50 -11.26
N LEU A 281 -9.75 -17.30 -11.22
CA LEU A 281 -9.91 -16.33 -10.13
C LEU A 281 -10.96 -15.29 -10.47
N GLU A 282 -11.56 -14.67 -9.45
CA GLU A 282 -12.22 -13.38 -9.61
C GLU A 282 -11.15 -12.30 -9.76
N ASN A 283 -11.34 -11.39 -10.71
CA ASN A 283 -10.46 -10.26 -10.99
C ASN A 283 -11.28 -8.98 -10.83
N LEU A 284 -10.95 -8.16 -9.84
CA LEU A 284 -11.74 -6.98 -9.49
C LEU A 284 -10.85 -5.76 -9.33
N PHE A 285 -11.46 -4.58 -9.49
CA PHE A 285 -10.91 -3.35 -8.92
C PHE A 285 -11.74 -2.91 -7.72
N LEU A 286 -11.09 -2.26 -6.75
CA LEU A 286 -11.77 -1.43 -5.74
C LEU A 286 -11.36 0.02 -5.98
N ILE A 287 -12.32 0.86 -6.34
CA ILE A 287 -12.05 2.25 -6.74
C ILE A 287 -12.76 3.19 -5.77
N TYR A 288 -11.95 4.00 -5.10
CA TYR A 288 -12.39 4.89 -4.03
C TYR A 288 -12.52 6.34 -4.55
N PRO A 289 -13.61 7.05 -4.25
CA PRO A 289 -13.83 8.45 -4.64
C PRO A 289 -13.03 9.41 -3.75
N THR A 290 -11.71 9.28 -3.78
CA THR A 290 -10.78 9.92 -2.81
C THR A 290 -9.60 10.63 -3.47
N MET A 291 -9.59 10.64 -4.81
CA MET A 291 -8.69 11.46 -5.62
C MET A 291 -9.11 12.93 -5.60
N SER A 292 -8.31 13.82 -6.21
CA SER A 292 -8.63 15.26 -6.29
C SER A 292 -10.06 15.48 -6.81
N ALA A 293 -10.67 16.60 -6.42
CA ALA A 293 -12.09 16.84 -6.68
C ALA A 293 -12.42 16.88 -8.19
N GLY A 294 -13.49 16.24 -8.61
CA GLY A 294 -13.88 16.21 -10.03
C GLY A 294 -14.85 15.10 -10.36
N GLU A 295 -15.22 15.05 -11.63
CA GLU A 295 -16.01 13.97 -12.22
C GLU A 295 -15.19 13.24 -13.28
N TYR A 296 -15.23 11.92 -13.21
CA TYR A 296 -14.39 11.05 -14.00
C TYR A 296 -15.22 9.99 -14.70
N ASP A 297 -14.88 9.70 -15.93
CA ASP A 297 -15.40 8.57 -16.68
C ASP A 297 -14.44 7.39 -16.56
N LEU A 298 -14.99 6.22 -16.31
CA LEU A 298 -14.22 5.01 -16.06
C LEU A 298 -14.56 3.95 -17.10
N GLU A 299 -13.54 3.29 -17.60
CA GLU A 299 -13.65 2.22 -18.58
C GLU A 299 -12.74 1.04 -18.19
N MET A 300 -13.21 -0.17 -18.45
CA MET A 300 -12.40 -1.37 -18.42
C MET A 300 -12.10 -1.85 -19.84
N GLN A 301 -10.83 -1.95 -20.18
CA GLN A 301 -10.39 -2.49 -21.48
C GLN A 301 -9.90 -3.92 -21.33
N PHE A 302 -10.49 -4.84 -22.09
CA PHE A 302 -10.04 -6.23 -22.18
C PHE A 302 -9.13 -6.40 -23.38
N ARG A 303 -7.97 -7.05 -23.20
CA ARG A 303 -6.99 -7.28 -24.26
C ARG A 303 -6.67 -8.75 -24.43
N GLY A 304 -6.43 -9.13 -25.69
CA GLY A 304 -6.04 -10.47 -26.08
C GLY A 304 -4.54 -10.73 -25.88
N LYS A 305 -4.12 -11.95 -26.22
CA LYS A 305 -2.70 -12.35 -26.16
C LYS A 305 -1.78 -11.54 -27.09
N ASP A 306 -2.33 -10.95 -28.15
CA ASP A 306 -1.62 -10.09 -29.09
C ASP A 306 -1.54 -8.63 -28.62
N GLY A 307 -2.02 -8.33 -27.40
CA GLY A 307 -2.05 -6.98 -26.82
C GLY A 307 -3.17 -6.09 -27.36
N ARG A 308 -3.93 -6.54 -28.37
CA ARG A 308 -5.01 -5.75 -28.97
C ARG A 308 -6.22 -5.73 -28.05
N VAL A 309 -6.93 -4.59 -28.05
CA VAL A 309 -8.20 -4.44 -27.34
C VAL A 309 -9.24 -5.36 -27.99
N LEU A 310 -9.77 -6.29 -27.21
CA LEU A 310 -10.92 -7.11 -27.57
C LEU A 310 -12.20 -6.28 -27.47
N LYS A 311 -12.33 -5.54 -26.36
CA LYS A 311 -13.48 -4.68 -26.09
C LYS A 311 -13.18 -3.71 -24.96
N SER A 312 -13.81 -2.55 -25.03
CA SER A 312 -13.93 -1.58 -23.95
C SER A 312 -15.32 -1.62 -23.35
N VAL A 313 -15.41 -1.62 -22.02
CA VAL A 313 -16.68 -1.66 -21.28
C VAL A 313 -16.75 -0.47 -20.32
N PRO A 314 -17.73 0.43 -20.46
CA PRO A 314 -17.92 1.54 -19.52
C PRO A 314 -18.23 1.02 -18.11
N LEU A 315 -17.58 1.61 -17.11
CA LEU A 315 -17.82 1.34 -15.69
C LEU A 315 -18.73 2.40 -15.04
N GLY A 316 -19.00 3.49 -15.76
CA GLY A 316 -19.81 4.61 -15.31
C GLY A 316 -18.96 5.77 -14.81
N ARG A 317 -19.62 6.70 -14.10
CA ARG A 317 -19.01 7.94 -13.63
C ARG A 317 -18.65 7.83 -12.15
N LEU A 318 -17.50 8.40 -11.80
CA LEU A 318 -17.06 8.57 -10.43
C LEU A 318 -16.98 10.06 -10.10
N LYS A 319 -17.63 10.46 -9.01
CA LYS A 319 -17.48 11.80 -8.43
C LYS A 319 -16.56 11.73 -7.23
N SER A 320 -15.54 12.58 -7.19
CA SER A 320 -14.62 12.72 -6.07
C SER A 320 -14.66 14.15 -5.49
N PRO A 321 -14.61 14.34 -4.15
CA PRO A 321 -14.87 13.31 -3.15
C PRO A 321 -16.30 12.74 -3.26
N GLY A 322 -16.46 11.51 -2.81
CA GLY A 322 -17.76 10.82 -2.76
C GLY A 322 -17.79 9.74 -1.68
N ASN A 323 -18.92 9.03 -1.59
CA ASN A 323 -19.14 7.90 -0.68
C ASN A 323 -19.26 6.56 -1.42
N GLN A 324 -19.43 6.58 -2.74
CA GLN A 324 -19.63 5.38 -3.54
C GLN A 324 -18.31 4.66 -3.84
N LEU A 325 -18.11 3.50 -3.20
CA LEU A 325 -17.11 2.52 -3.61
C LEU A 325 -17.56 1.85 -4.91
N LEU A 326 -16.70 1.82 -5.93
CA LEU A 326 -16.94 1.03 -7.15
C LEU A 326 -16.13 -0.27 -7.08
N GLU A 327 -16.81 -1.41 -7.27
CA GLU A 327 -16.19 -2.75 -7.28
C GLU A 327 -16.42 -3.48 -8.62
N PRO A 328 -15.92 -2.98 -9.75
CA PRO A 328 -16.13 -3.63 -11.04
C PRO A 328 -15.43 -5.01 -11.07
N ASN A 329 -16.22 -6.06 -11.33
CA ASN A 329 -15.74 -7.42 -11.52
C ASN A 329 -15.48 -7.69 -13.01
N ALA A 330 -14.21 -7.84 -13.38
CA ALA A 330 -13.79 -8.04 -14.76
C ALA A 330 -14.36 -9.33 -15.37
N ASN A 331 -14.49 -10.40 -14.57
CA ASN A 331 -15.08 -11.65 -15.04
C ASN A 331 -16.55 -11.47 -15.42
N GLU A 332 -17.34 -10.79 -14.57
CA GLU A 332 -18.76 -10.54 -14.83
C GLU A 332 -18.97 -9.58 -16.00
N LEU A 333 -18.16 -8.52 -16.10
CA LEU A 333 -18.23 -7.55 -17.18
C LEU A 333 -17.89 -8.19 -18.53
N ALA A 334 -16.85 -9.04 -18.57
CA ALA A 334 -16.49 -9.80 -19.76
C ALA A 334 -17.64 -10.72 -20.20
N ALA A 335 -18.22 -11.48 -19.26
CA ALA A 335 -19.34 -12.38 -19.55
C ALA A 335 -20.57 -11.62 -20.10
N LYS A 336 -20.96 -10.50 -19.44
CA LYS A 336 -22.05 -9.62 -19.90
C LYS A 336 -21.76 -9.02 -21.27
N ALA A 337 -20.50 -8.74 -21.57
CA ALA A 337 -20.07 -8.17 -22.84
C ALA A 337 -19.88 -9.22 -23.96
N GLY A 338 -20.09 -10.51 -23.68
CA GLY A 338 -19.93 -11.60 -24.65
C GLY A 338 -18.47 -11.95 -24.97
N ILE A 339 -17.53 -11.63 -24.08
CA ILE A 339 -16.10 -11.90 -24.25
C ILE A 339 -15.79 -13.25 -23.58
N PRO A 340 -15.32 -14.27 -24.31
CA PRO A 340 -14.88 -15.52 -23.70
C PRO A 340 -13.72 -15.25 -22.72
N LEU A 341 -13.83 -15.67 -21.45
CA LEU A 341 -12.78 -15.43 -20.46
C LEU A 341 -11.40 -15.98 -20.91
N GLU A 342 -11.42 -17.05 -21.72
CA GLU A 342 -10.22 -17.68 -22.26
C GLU A 342 -9.43 -16.82 -23.25
N SER A 343 -10.08 -15.84 -23.90
CA SER A 343 -9.44 -14.94 -24.85
C SER A 343 -8.76 -13.74 -24.18
N ILE A 344 -9.10 -13.46 -22.91
CA ILE A 344 -8.58 -12.32 -22.15
C ILE A 344 -7.20 -12.68 -21.59
N ASN A 345 -6.22 -11.82 -21.85
CA ASN A 345 -4.88 -11.91 -21.28
C ASN A 345 -4.64 -10.82 -20.23
N THR A 346 -5.09 -9.60 -20.51
CA THR A 346 -5.03 -8.48 -19.57
C THR A 346 -6.35 -7.72 -19.55
N PHE A 347 -6.57 -7.02 -18.43
CA PHE A 347 -7.63 -6.05 -18.29
C PHE A 347 -7.03 -4.75 -17.75
N SER A 348 -7.52 -3.62 -18.23
CA SER A 348 -6.96 -2.31 -17.92
C SER A 348 -8.04 -1.41 -17.31
N LEU A 349 -7.67 -0.62 -16.31
CA LEU A 349 -8.51 0.47 -15.83
C LEU A 349 -8.06 1.75 -16.54
N VAL A 350 -9.00 2.42 -17.20
CA VAL A 350 -8.79 3.71 -17.87
C VAL A 350 -9.69 4.75 -17.22
N VAL A 351 -9.12 5.90 -16.88
CA VAL A 351 -9.84 7.00 -16.24
C VAL A 351 -9.62 8.29 -17.01
N ARG A 352 -10.72 9.00 -17.29
CA ARG A 352 -10.73 10.27 -18.02
C ARG A 352 -11.45 11.34 -17.21
N ALA A 353 -10.95 12.56 -17.24
CA ALA A 353 -11.66 13.70 -16.67
C ALA A 353 -12.83 14.10 -17.60
N LEU A 354 -13.99 14.37 -17.01
CA LEU A 354 -15.17 14.83 -17.75
C LEU A 354 -15.16 16.36 -17.94
N GLY A 355 -15.84 16.82 -18.99
CA GLY A 355 -16.12 18.25 -19.22
C GLY A 355 -14.90 19.13 -19.47
N GLY A 356 -13.81 18.58 -20.02
CA GLY A 356 -12.53 19.31 -20.17
C GLY A 356 -11.80 19.55 -18.85
N GLY A 357 -12.15 18.80 -17.81
CA GLY A 357 -11.50 18.84 -16.51
C GLY A 357 -10.04 18.35 -16.55
N LYS A 358 -9.30 18.63 -15.49
CA LYS A 358 -7.91 18.18 -15.34
C LYS A 358 -7.82 16.81 -14.70
N MET A 359 -6.86 16.00 -15.12
CA MET A 359 -6.61 14.71 -14.49
C MET A 359 -5.97 14.85 -13.11
N PRO A 360 -6.44 14.12 -12.08
CA PRO A 360 -5.80 14.12 -10.77
C PRO A 360 -4.38 13.57 -10.88
N THR A 361 -3.48 14.10 -10.07
CA THR A 361 -2.08 13.67 -10.00
C THR A 361 -1.91 12.20 -9.61
N ARG A 362 -2.88 11.66 -8.87
CA ARG A 362 -2.96 10.24 -8.49
C ARG A 362 -4.38 9.72 -8.62
N VAL A 363 -4.51 8.58 -9.29
CA VAL A 363 -5.72 7.75 -9.28
C VAL A 363 -5.36 6.42 -8.64
N ASN A 364 -5.67 6.30 -7.35
CA ASN A 364 -5.39 5.10 -6.57
C ASN A 364 -6.59 4.15 -6.58
N HIS A 365 -6.30 2.86 -6.61
CA HIS A 365 -7.30 1.79 -6.54
C HIS A 365 -6.63 0.52 -6.02
N HIS A 366 -7.42 -0.50 -5.72
CA HIS A 366 -6.89 -1.83 -5.47
C HIS A 366 -7.12 -2.73 -6.67
N LEU A 367 -6.10 -3.50 -7.00
CA LEU A 367 -6.26 -4.71 -7.81
C LEU A 367 -6.56 -5.86 -6.84
N VAL A 368 -7.68 -6.54 -7.05
CA VAL A 368 -8.12 -7.63 -6.17
C VAL A 368 -8.25 -8.92 -6.95
N HIS A 369 -7.67 -9.98 -6.39
CA HIS A 369 -7.86 -11.33 -6.86
C HIS A 369 -8.46 -12.20 -5.76
N ARG A 370 -9.41 -13.06 -6.13
CA ARG A 370 -10.04 -14.00 -5.18
C ARG A 370 -10.17 -15.39 -5.80
N SER A 371 -9.72 -16.40 -5.07
CA SER A 371 -10.08 -17.78 -5.38
C SER A 371 -11.54 -18.05 -4.98
N LYS A 372 -12.26 -18.85 -5.77
CA LYS A 372 -13.65 -19.25 -5.45
C LYS A 372 -13.79 -19.89 -4.06
N ASN A 373 -12.74 -20.57 -3.60
CA ASN A 373 -12.71 -21.26 -2.32
C ASN A 373 -11.95 -20.47 -1.24
N GLY A 374 -11.42 -19.29 -1.58
CA GLY A 374 -10.62 -18.46 -0.68
C GLY A 374 -11.50 -17.68 0.29
N VAL A 375 -11.16 -17.76 1.59
CA VAL A 375 -11.84 -17.01 2.65
C VAL A 375 -11.58 -15.52 2.48
N LEU A 376 -10.31 -15.12 2.33
CA LEU A 376 -9.91 -13.74 2.14
C LEU A 376 -9.56 -13.42 0.67
N ARG A 377 -9.70 -12.16 0.33
CA ARG A 377 -9.27 -11.57 -0.95
C ARG A 377 -7.80 -11.17 -0.86
N SER A 378 -7.07 -11.30 -1.97
CA SER A 378 -5.74 -10.70 -2.10
C SER A 378 -5.90 -9.33 -2.75
N SER A 379 -5.42 -8.29 -2.08
CA SER A 379 -5.59 -6.90 -2.50
C SER A 379 -4.23 -6.22 -2.63
N ILE A 380 -4.00 -5.56 -3.76
CA ILE A 380 -2.74 -4.88 -4.08
C ILE A 380 -3.01 -3.40 -4.35
N ASN A 381 -2.27 -2.53 -3.67
CA ASN A 381 -2.38 -1.09 -3.84
C ASN A 381 -1.70 -0.62 -5.12
N MET A 382 -2.49 -0.07 -6.04
CA MET A 382 -2.01 0.44 -7.32
C MET A 382 -2.41 1.89 -7.55
N SER A 383 -1.54 2.59 -8.27
CA SER A 383 -1.86 3.87 -8.90
C SER A 383 -1.84 3.67 -10.43
N LEU A 384 -2.74 4.38 -11.12
CA LEU A 384 -2.69 4.45 -12.58
C LEU A 384 -1.45 5.21 -13.05
N LEU A 385 -0.96 4.84 -14.23
CA LEU A 385 0.13 5.54 -14.90
C LEU A 385 -0.43 6.79 -15.58
N THR A 386 0.42 7.82 -15.67
CA THR A 386 0.10 9.10 -16.28
C THR A 386 1.32 9.61 -17.04
N PRO A 387 1.14 10.20 -18.23
CA PRO A 387 2.25 10.66 -19.07
C PRO A 387 3.13 11.73 -18.43
N ASN A 388 2.68 12.39 -17.37
CA ASN A 388 3.43 13.46 -16.70
C ASN A 388 4.44 12.97 -15.65
N THR A 389 4.38 11.68 -15.31
CA THR A 389 5.32 11.09 -14.35
C THR A 389 6.73 11.10 -14.95
N PHE A 390 7.70 11.56 -14.18
CA PHE A 390 9.08 11.62 -14.63
C PHE A 390 9.65 10.22 -14.90
N VAL A 391 10.11 10.02 -16.14
CA VAL A 391 10.91 8.88 -16.55
C VAL A 391 12.33 9.38 -16.87
N PRO A 392 13.37 8.96 -16.13
CA PRO A 392 14.73 9.38 -16.42
C PRO A 392 15.21 8.87 -17.79
N PRO A 393 16.01 9.65 -18.54
CA PRO A 393 16.59 9.21 -19.81
C PRO A 393 17.40 7.91 -19.65
N GLY A 394 17.24 6.97 -20.58
CA GLY A 394 17.99 5.71 -20.57
C GLY A 394 17.67 4.77 -19.39
N LYS A 395 16.52 4.97 -18.72
CA LYS A 395 16.07 4.12 -17.61
C LYS A 395 16.07 2.64 -18.01
N LYS A 396 16.99 1.86 -17.44
CA LYS A 396 16.89 0.40 -17.43
C LYS A 396 15.87 0.00 -16.36
N SER A 397 14.84 -0.74 -16.75
CA SER A 397 13.87 -1.27 -15.79
C SER A 397 14.45 -2.53 -15.13
N PHE A 398 14.31 -2.59 -13.81
CA PHE A 398 14.51 -3.81 -13.04
C PHE A 398 13.41 -3.84 -12.00
N THR A 399 12.58 -4.88 -12.10
CA THR A 399 11.50 -5.18 -11.17
C THR A 399 11.86 -6.45 -10.44
N TRP A 400 11.61 -6.46 -9.14
CA TRP A 400 11.68 -7.67 -8.33
C TRP A 400 10.36 -7.82 -7.58
N GLY A 401 10.00 -9.05 -7.27
CA GLY A 401 8.89 -9.39 -6.41
C GLY A 401 9.20 -10.69 -5.67
N GLN A 402 8.46 -10.95 -4.60
CA GLN A 402 8.60 -12.20 -3.84
C GLN A 402 7.64 -13.25 -4.40
N GLY A 403 8.18 -14.37 -4.87
CA GLY A 403 7.42 -15.60 -5.06
C GLY A 403 7.67 -16.53 -3.87
N VAL A 404 6.60 -17.04 -3.27
CA VAL A 404 6.65 -18.05 -2.20
C VAL A 404 6.06 -19.36 -2.70
N VAL A 405 6.82 -20.44 -2.48
CA VAL A 405 6.43 -21.80 -2.81
C VAL A 405 6.64 -22.65 -1.56
N SER A 406 5.61 -23.37 -1.14
CA SER A 406 5.63 -24.32 -0.03
C SER A 406 4.56 -25.41 -0.27
N ASP A 407 4.47 -26.38 0.63
CA ASP A 407 3.42 -27.41 0.58
C ASP A 407 1.99 -26.82 0.63
N ASP A 408 1.85 -25.62 1.19
CA ASP A 408 0.56 -24.94 1.38
C ASP A 408 0.36 -23.74 0.44
N LEU A 409 1.40 -23.28 -0.28
CA LEU A 409 1.36 -22.04 -1.07
C LEU A 409 2.05 -22.21 -2.42
N ASP A 410 1.35 -21.78 -3.47
CA ASP A 410 1.91 -21.58 -4.81
C ASP A 410 1.95 -20.10 -5.18
N SER A 411 2.90 -19.74 -6.05
CA SER A 411 3.01 -18.39 -6.60
C SER A 411 2.66 -18.33 -8.07
N TRP A 412 1.84 -17.36 -8.44
CA TRP A 412 1.52 -17.06 -9.83
C TRP A 412 2.33 -15.85 -10.25
N ILE A 413 3.09 -15.99 -11.34
CA ILE A 413 3.90 -14.92 -11.89
C ILE A 413 3.28 -14.51 -13.21
N SER A 414 2.99 -13.21 -13.36
CA SER A 414 2.62 -12.63 -14.63
C SER A 414 3.41 -11.37 -14.89
N LEU A 415 3.74 -11.16 -16.16
CA LEU A 415 4.43 -9.97 -16.65
C LEU A 415 3.46 -9.24 -17.58
N VAL A 416 3.25 -7.96 -17.31
CA VAL A 416 2.49 -7.06 -18.16
C VAL A 416 3.43 -5.96 -18.60
N GLY A 417 3.57 -5.81 -19.92
CA GLY A 417 4.20 -4.63 -20.50
C GLY A 417 3.23 -3.48 -20.44
N ASP A 418 3.61 -2.41 -19.75
CA ASP A 418 2.97 -1.10 -19.86
C ASP A 418 3.82 -0.31 -20.88
N ASP A 419 3.22 0.15 -21.98
CA ASP A 419 3.88 0.95 -23.02
C ASP A 419 4.18 2.39 -22.58
#